data_AF-A0A3Q2WBT6-F1
#
_entry.id   AF-A0A3Q2WBT6-F1
#
_cell.length_a   1.000
_cell.length_b   1.000
_cell.length_c   1.000
_cell.angle_alpha   90.00
_cell.angle_beta   90.00
_cell.angle_gamma   90.00
#
_symmetry.space_group_name_H-M   'P 1'
#
loop_
_entity.id
_entity.type
_entity.pdbx_description
1 polymer ?
#
loop_
_entity_poly.entity_id
_entity_poly.type
_entity_poly.pdbx_seq_one_letter_code
_entity_poly.pdbx_strand_id
1 'polypeptide(L)'
;MGKDPKKPRGKMSSYAYFVQTCREEHKKKHPDASVNFSEFSKKCSERWKTMSPKEKGKFEDMAKQDKLRYEREMKNYVPPKGQKKKRFKDPNAPKRPPYVSAFFLFCADFCPKIKSENPGLSIGDTAKKLGEMWNSSSAEEKQPYEKKAAKLKEKYDKVIIQNDMEVKLVDLIEKCYCLWSMEKSPSLCYRILLLTAQREKWIQDQLLQLMMMMMTMKKKRRKEKKKRKMRMMMMSSSLGDGTCSFVYAIYPYISIHHLEKPKSD
;
A
#
# COMPACT_ATOMS: atom_id res chain seq x y z
N MET A 1 14.05 22.17 -20.11
CA MET A 1 13.36 21.99 -18.81
C MET A 1 14.32 22.37 -17.69
N GLY A 2 14.25 23.62 -17.22
CA GLY A 2 15.15 24.11 -16.17
C GLY A 2 14.88 23.41 -14.84
N LYS A 3 15.93 22.92 -14.17
CA LYS A 3 15.82 22.44 -12.79
C LYS A 3 15.43 23.65 -11.93
N ASP A 4 14.40 23.49 -11.10
CA ASP A 4 13.95 24.54 -10.18
C ASP A 4 15.13 25.05 -9.34
N PRO A 5 15.48 26.34 -9.41
CA PRO A 5 16.60 26.92 -8.65
C PRO A 5 16.43 26.80 -7.14
N LYS A 6 15.19 26.71 -6.64
CA LYS A 6 14.89 26.57 -5.21
C LYS A 6 14.97 25.14 -4.72
N LYS A 7 15.10 24.16 -5.62
CA LYS A 7 15.18 22.75 -5.25
C LYS A 7 16.55 22.45 -4.63
N PRO A 8 16.59 21.92 -3.38
CA PRO A 8 17.81 21.47 -2.76
C PRO A 8 18.64 20.56 -3.66
N ARG A 9 19.95 20.78 -3.70
CA ARG A 9 20.87 19.96 -4.47
C ARG A 9 20.85 18.53 -3.94
N GLY A 10 20.72 17.56 -4.84
CA GLY A 10 20.66 16.14 -4.50
C GLY A 10 21.83 15.66 -3.63
N LYS A 11 21.61 14.55 -2.91
CA LYS A 11 22.64 13.89 -2.10
C LYS A 11 23.78 13.40 -2.99
N MET A 12 25.01 13.69 -2.61
CA MET A 12 26.21 13.11 -3.21
C MET A 12 26.58 11.80 -2.54
N SER A 13 27.01 10.82 -3.34
CA SER A 13 27.59 9.57 -2.84
C SER A 13 29.05 9.76 -2.43
N SER A 14 29.59 8.80 -1.67
CA SER A 14 31.00 8.77 -1.29
C SER A 14 31.92 8.79 -2.51
N TYR A 15 31.58 8.01 -3.54
CA TYR A 15 32.30 8.04 -4.83
C TYR A 15 32.20 9.42 -5.52
N ALA A 16 31.05 10.10 -5.47
CA ALA A 16 30.91 11.42 -6.09
C ALA A 16 31.81 12.47 -5.40
N TYR A 17 31.93 12.42 -4.07
CA TYR A 17 32.87 13.25 -3.33
C TYR A 17 34.32 12.94 -3.71
N PHE A 18 34.67 11.66 -3.83
CA PHE A 18 36.00 11.24 -4.27
C PHE A 18 36.36 11.71 -5.69
N VAL A 19 35.42 11.61 -6.63
CA VAL A 19 35.62 12.11 -7.99
C VAL A 19 35.81 13.63 -7.97
N GLN A 20 35.08 14.34 -7.11
CA GLN A 20 35.24 15.78 -6.94
C GLN A 20 36.62 16.15 -6.40
N THR A 21 37.10 15.49 -5.35
CA THR A 21 38.45 15.73 -4.82
C THR A 21 39.53 15.41 -5.86
N CYS A 22 39.35 14.34 -6.65
CA CYS A 22 40.28 14.03 -7.74
C CYS A 22 40.28 15.12 -8.84
N ARG A 23 39.13 15.74 -9.13
CA ARG A 23 39.05 16.85 -10.09
C ARG A 23 39.77 18.08 -9.57
N GLU A 24 39.59 18.40 -8.30
CA GLU A 24 40.24 19.54 -7.64
C GLU A 24 41.76 19.34 -7.56
N GLU A 25 42.23 18.13 -7.21
CA GLU A 25 43.65 17.76 -7.26
C GLU A 25 44.24 17.91 -8.66
N HIS A 26 43.53 17.43 -9.69
CA HIS A 26 43.97 17.55 -11.07
C HIS A 26 44.04 19.01 -11.52
N LYS A 27 43.03 19.82 -11.19
CA LYS A 27 43.01 21.24 -11.54
C LYS A 27 44.12 22.03 -10.83
N LYS A 28 44.50 21.65 -9.61
CA LYS A 28 45.65 22.25 -8.90
C LYS A 28 46.99 21.87 -9.54
N LYS A 29 47.15 20.62 -9.98
CA LYS A 29 48.41 20.12 -10.57
C LYS A 29 48.57 20.51 -12.03
N HIS A 30 47.46 20.66 -12.75
CA HIS A 30 47.44 21.00 -14.17
C HIS A 30 46.35 22.05 -14.42
N PRO A 31 46.58 23.32 -14.06
CA PRO A 31 45.59 24.39 -14.22
C PRO A 31 45.23 24.67 -15.69
N ASP A 32 46.18 24.49 -16.62
CA ASP A 32 45.98 24.75 -18.07
C ASP A 32 45.71 23.49 -18.90
N ALA A 33 45.75 22.29 -18.30
CA ALA A 33 45.50 21.06 -19.04
C ALA A 33 44.00 20.77 -19.13
N SER A 34 43.49 20.67 -20.36
CA SER A 34 42.15 20.18 -20.63
C SER A 34 42.04 18.70 -20.27
N VAL A 35 41.15 18.38 -19.33
CA VAL A 35 40.91 17.01 -18.86
C VAL A 35 39.97 16.28 -19.80
N ASN A 36 40.44 15.21 -20.43
CA ASN A 36 39.56 14.26 -21.14
C ASN A 36 38.67 13.53 -20.12
N PHE A 37 37.36 13.78 -20.17
CA PHE A 37 36.38 13.22 -19.23
C PHE A 37 36.38 11.69 -19.23
N SER A 38 36.55 11.06 -20.39
CA SER A 38 36.53 9.60 -20.55
C SER A 38 37.70 8.94 -19.81
N GLU A 39 38.91 9.45 -20.02
CA GLU A 39 40.12 8.96 -19.37
C GLU A 39 40.12 9.25 -17.86
N PHE A 40 39.68 10.46 -17.48
CA PHE A 40 39.60 10.85 -16.08
C PHE A 40 38.62 9.97 -15.29
N SER A 41 37.46 9.63 -15.89
CA SER A 41 36.49 8.73 -15.27
C SER A 41 37.04 7.32 -15.08
N LYS A 42 37.80 6.79 -16.04
CA LYS A 42 38.47 5.48 -15.93
C LYS A 42 39.50 5.47 -14.79
N LYS A 43 40.40 6.46 -14.76
CA LYS A 43 41.40 6.64 -13.70
C LYS A 43 40.77 6.75 -12.31
N CYS A 44 39.66 7.49 -12.18
CA CYS A 44 38.94 7.59 -10.91
C CYS A 44 38.30 6.25 -10.48
N SER A 45 37.74 5.48 -11.42
CA SER A 45 37.15 4.17 -11.11
C SER A 45 38.20 3.18 -10.62
N GLU A 46 39.34 3.09 -11.29
CA GLU A 46 40.47 2.24 -10.89
C GLU A 46 41.01 2.63 -9.51
N ARG A 47 41.31 3.92 -9.31
CA ARG A 47 41.79 4.45 -8.01
C ARG A 47 40.80 4.19 -6.88
N TRP A 48 39.50 4.32 -7.13
CA TRP A 48 38.49 4.00 -6.12
C TRP A 48 38.44 2.51 -5.79
N LYS A 49 38.66 1.61 -6.75
CA LYS A 49 38.71 0.17 -6.48
C LYS A 49 39.93 -0.20 -5.63
N THR A 50 41.10 0.35 -5.95
CA THR A 50 42.36 0.07 -5.25
C THR A 50 42.51 0.79 -3.91
N MET A 51 41.67 1.79 -3.63
CA MET A 51 41.69 2.53 -2.36
C MET A 51 41.34 1.65 -1.16
N SER A 52 42.04 1.91 -0.05
CA SER A 52 41.83 1.21 1.21
C SER A 52 40.48 1.58 1.86
N PRO A 53 39.89 0.69 2.68
CA PRO A 53 38.66 1.00 3.43
C PRO A 53 38.79 2.24 4.32
N LYS A 54 39.99 2.50 4.87
CA LYS A 54 40.27 3.66 5.72
C LYS A 54 40.19 4.98 4.96
N GLU A 55 40.64 5.00 3.70
CA GLU A 55 40.54 6.18 2.83
C GLU A 55 39.12 6.37 2.32
N LYS A 56 38.44 5.28 1.97
CA LYS A 56 37.01 5.29 1.61
C LYS A 56 36.14 5.82 2.76
N GLY A 57 36.47 5.47 4.00
CA GLY A 57 35.77 5.92 5.20
C GLY A 57 35.62 7.44 5.28
N LYS A 58 36.65 8.21 4.90
CA LYS A 58 36.58 9.68 4.86
C LYS A 58 35.48 10.18 3.91
N PHE A 59 35.36 9.57 2.73
CA PHE A 59 34.35 9.94 1.73
C PHE A 59 32.96 9.42 2.10
N GLU A 60 32.87 8.29 2.79
CA GLU A 60 31.63 7.77 3.36
C GLU A 60 31.08 8.70 4.43
N ASP A 61 31.93 9.24 5.30
CA ASP A 61 31.50 10.19 6.33
C ASP A 61 31.04 11.52 5.73
N MET A 62 31.72 12.02 4.69
CA MET A 62 31.25 13.18 3.92
C MET A 62 29.88 12.93 3.28
N ALA A 63 29.66 11.74 2.70
CA ALA A 63 28.37 11.36 2.13
C ALA A 63 27.26 11.24 3.19
N LYS A 64 27.58 10.74 4.39
CA LYS A 64 26.66 10.72 5.53
C LYS A 64 26.26 12.14 5.96
N GLN A 65 27.22 13.06 6.03
CA GLN A 65 26.94 14.46 6.36
C GLN A 65 26.08 15.14 5.28
N ASP A 66 26.36 14.90 3.99
CA ASP A 66 25.57 15.45 2.89
C ASP A 66 24.14 14.90 2.85
N LYS A 67 23.97 13.63 3.24
CA LYS A 67 22.65 13.04 3.47
C LYS A 67 21.85 13.83 4.50
N LEU A 68 22.46 14.20 5.62
CA LEU A 68 21.83 15.00 6.68
C LEU A 68 21.52 16.44 6.22
N ARG A 69 22.46 17.08 5.50
CA ARG A 69 22.25 18.39 4.87
C ARG A 69 21.03 18.37 3.97
N TYR A 70 20.96 17.43 3.03
CA TYR A 70 19.83 17.32 2.10
C TYR A 70 18.51 17.04 2.82
N GLU A 71 18.51 16.20 3.86
CA GLU A 71 17.30 15.93 4.63
C GLU A 71 16.80 17.18 5.36
N ARG A 72 17.71 18.01 5.87
CA ARG A 72 17.38 19.31 6.48
C ARG A 72 16.83 20.29 5.44
N GLU A 73 17.50 20.45 4.31
CA GLU A 73 17.06 21.35 3.23
C GLU A 73 15.72 20.91 2.62
N MET A 74 15.52 19.61 2.43
CA MET A 74 14.27 19.06 1.92
C MET A 74 13.08 19.20 2.88
N LYS A 75 13.31 19.26 4.20
CA LYS A 75 12.24 19.56 5.18
C LYS A 75 11.69 20.97 5.00
N ASN A 76 12.56 21.91 4.65
CA ASN A 76 12.21 23.32 4.45
C ASN A 76 11.76 23.63 3.01
N TYR A 77 11.92 22.68 2.08
CA TYR A 77 11.57 22.87 0.68
C TYR A 77 10.09 22.61 0.41
N VAL A 78 9.38 23.65 -0.01
CA VAL A 78 8.00 23.56 -0.52
C VAL A 78 8.04 23.50 -2.05
N PRO A 79 7.71 22.35 -2.68
CA PRO A 79 7.71 22.25 -4.12
C PRO A 79 6.65 23.17 -4.76
N PRO A 80 6.93 23.80 -5.92
CA PRO A 80 5.94 24.56 -6.67
C PRO A 80 4.69 23.71 -6.98
N LYS A 81 3.51 24.33 -6.92
CA LYS A 81 2.22 23.67 -7.23
C LYS A 81 2.31 22.99 -8.60
N GLY A 82 2.28 21.65 -8.61
CA GLY A 82 2.30 20.84 -9.84
C GLY A 82 3.39 19.78 -9.90
N GLN A 83 4.53 19.96 -9.22
CA GLN A 83 5.60 18.96 -9.20
C GLN A 83 5.46 18.00 -8.00
N LYS A 84 4.45 17.13 -8.05
CA LYS A 84 4.40 16.01 -7.09
C LYS A 84 5.57 15.07 -7.38
N LYS A 85 6.41 14.81 -6.37
CA LYS A 85 7.42 13.73 -6.42
C LYS A 85 6.73 12.47 -6.94
N LYS A 86 7.20 11.92 -8.07
CA LYS A 86 6.86 10.54 -8.47
C LYS A 86 7.35 9.66 -7.31
N ARG A 87 6.42 9.20 -6.47
CA ARG A 87 6.73 8.15 -5.50
C ARG A 87 7.18 6.95 -6.34
N PHE A 88 8.38 6.46 -6.06
CA PHE A 88 8.79 5.15 -6.53
C PHE A 88 7.68 4.18 -6.10
N LYS A 89 7.09 3.47 -7.05
CA LYS A 89 6.06 2.48 -6.72
C LYS A 89 6.83 1.21 -6.41
N ASP A 90 6.86 0.83 -5.13
CA ASP A 90 7.40 -0.47 -4.76
C ASP A 90 6.54 -1.54 -5.45
N PRO A 91 7.14 -2.51 -6.17
CA PRO A 91 6.41 -3.58 -6.84
C PRO A 91 5.54 -4.41 -5.89
N ASN A 92 5.94 -4.48 -4.61
CA ASN A 92 5.24 -5.19 -3.55
C ASN A 92 4.37 -4.28 -2.66
N ALA A 93 4.33 -2.97 -2.90
CA ALA A 93 3.39 -2.12 -2.19
C ALA A 93 1.97 -2.44 -2.65
N PRO A 94 0.98 -2.53 -1.73
CA PRO A 94 -0.41 -2.70 -2.11
C PRO A 94 -0.78 -1.64 -3.13
N LYS A 95 -1.17 -2.09 -4.33
CA LYS A 95 -1.53 -1.18 -5.43
C LYS A 95 -2.61 -0.26 -4.92
N ARG A 96 -2.38 1.05 -5.02
CA ARG A 96 -3.41 2.02 -4.65
C ARG A 96 -4.68 1.66 -5.39
N PRO A 97 -5.76 1.38 -4.67
CA PRO A 97 -6.93 0.89 -5.32
C PRO A 97 -7.52 1.97 -6.24
N PRO A 98 -8.17 1.60 -7.35
CA PRO A 98 -8.86 2.57 -8.21
C PRO A 98 -9.99 3.31 -7.47
N TYR A 99 -10.46 2.82 -6.32
CA TYR A 99 -11.60 3.32 -5.54
C TYR A 99 -11.29 4.46 -4.56
N VAL A 100 -10.14 5.15 -4.70
CA VAL A 100 -9.82 6.34 -3.88
C VAL A 100 -10.72 7.55 -4.24
N SER A 101 -11.37 7.54 -5.41
CA SER A 101 -12.33 8.56 -5.81
C SER A 101 -13.68 7.95 -6.13
N ALA A 102 -14.75 8.60 -5.65
CA ALA A 102 -16.14 8.24 -5.98
C ALA A 102 -16.39 8.23 -7.50
N PHE A 103 -15.70 9.11 -8.24
CA PHE A 103 -15.73 9.16 -9.69
C PHE A 103 -15.28 7.85 -10.37
N PHE A 104 -14.24 7.18 -9.87
CA PHE A 104 -13.77 5.94 -10.50
C PHE A 104 -14.73 4.77 -10.27
N LEU A 105 -15.46 4.76 -9.15
CA LEU A 105 -16.53 3.80 -8.91
C LEU A 105 -17.70 4.05 -9.89
N PHE A 106 -18.04 5.31 -10.11
CA PHE A 106 -19.01 5.70 -11.12
C PHE A 106 -18.56 5.30 -12.53
N CYS A 107 -17.31 5.59 -12.91
CA CYS A 107 -16.78 5.16 -14.20
C CYS A 107 -16.82 3.63 -14.39
N ALA A 108 -16.60 2.84 -13.33
CA ALA A 108 -16.68 1.38 -13.42
C ALA A 108 -18.09 0.89 -13.78
N ASP A 109 -19.13 1.55 -13.25
CA ASP A 109 -20.53 1.18 -13.48
C ASP A 109 -21.06 1.68 -14.83
N PHE A 110 -20.60 2.86 -15.29
CA PHE A 110 -21.14 3.54 -16.48
C PHE A 110 -20.28 3.39 -17.74
N CYS A 111 -18.99 3.09 -17.63
CA CYS A 111 -18.12 2.85 -18.79
C CYS A 111 -18.60 1.66 -19.65
N PRO A 112 -19.07 0.52 -19.10
CA PRO A 112 -19.64 -0.56 -19.91
C PRO A 112 -20.89 -0.13 -20.66
N LYS A 113 -21.76 0.69 -20.05
CA LYS A 113 -23.00 1.19 -20.65
C LYS A 113 -22.74 2.10 -21.85
N ILE A 114 -21.82 3.05 -21.69
CA ILE A 114 -21.44 3.97 -22.78
C ILE A 114 -20.73 3.21 -23.90
N LYS A 115 -19.92 2.20 -23.58
CA LYS A 115 -19.29 1.33 -24.58
C LYS A 115 -20.29 0.46 -25.33
N SER A 116 -21.34 -0.05 -24.67
CA SER A 116 -22.39 -0.81 -25.36
C SER A 116 -23.25 0.08 -26.25
N GLU A 117 -23.53 1.31 -25.83
CA GLU A 117 -24.27 2.29 -26.63
C GLU A 117 -23.44 2.83 -27.81
N ASN A 118 -22.11 2.85 -27.67
CA ASN A 118 -21.20 3.38 -28.68
C ASN A 118 -19.96 2.48 -28.82
N PRO A 119 -20.09 1.30 -29.48
CA PRO A 119 -19.01 0.31 -29.58
C PRO A 119 -17.78 0.76 -30.39
N GLY A 120 -17.78 1.97 -30.98
CA GLY A 120 -16.65 2.55 -31.71
C GLY A 120 -15.92 3.70 -31.00
N LEU A 121 -16.35 4.14 -29.81
CA LEU A 121 -15.72 5.26 -29.12
C LEU A 121 -14.39 4.86 -28.47
N SER A 122 -13.37 5.71 -28.64
CA SER A 122 -12.10 5.58 -27.95
C SER A 122 -12.29 5.64 -26.43
N ILE A 123 -11.44 4.92 -25.70
CA ILE A 123 -11.42 4.92 -24.22
C ILE A 123 -11.29 6.36 -23.69
N GLY A 124 -10.57 7.22 -24.41
CA GLY A 124 -10.40 8.63 -24.05
C GLY A 124 -11.70 9.45 -24.14
N ASP A 125 -12.50 9.23 -25.18
CA ASP A 125 -13.75 9.98 -25.39
C ASP A 125 -14.87 9.51 -24.47
N THR A 126 -14.91 8.20 -24.19
CA THR A 126 -15.77 7.63 -23.15
C THR A 126 -15.44 8.22 -21.77
N ALA A 127 -14.16 8.41 -21.45
CA ALA A 127 -13.75 9.03 -20.19
C ALA A 127 -14.15 10.51 -20.09
N LYS A 128 -14.11 11.28 -21.20
CA LYS A 128 -14.58 12.67 -21.24
C LYS A 128 -16.09 12.76 -20.96
N LYS A 129 -16.90 11.96 -21.68
CA LYS A 129 -18.36 11.89 -21.45
C LYS A 129 -18.71 11.54 -20.00
N LEU A 130 -18.00 10.57 -19.41
CA LEU A 130 -18.19 10.20 -18.00
C LEU A 130 -17.84 11.34 -17.04
N GLY A 131 -16.80 12.12 -17.33
CA GLY A 131 -16.41 13.29 -16.55
C GLY A 131 -17.49 14.38 -16.55
N GLU A 132 -18.06 14.65 -17.72
CA GLU A 132 -19.17 15.60 -17.88
C GLU A 132 -20.41 15.13 -17.13
N MET A 133 -20.83 13.88 -17.31
CA MET A 133 -21.96 13.28 -16.58
C MET A 133 -21.75 13.35 -15.07
N TRP A 134 -20.55 13.02 -14.59
CA TRP A 134 -20.25 13.12 -13.16
C TRP A 134 -20.34 14.55 -12.65
N ASN A 135 -19.86 15.55 -13.39
CA ASN A 135 -19.96 16.94 -12.94
C ASN A 135 -21.42 17.43 -12.91
N SER A 136 -22.24 16.99 -13.85
CA SER A 136 -23.67 17.32 -13.93
C SER A 136 -24.56 16.53 -12.95
N SER A 137 -24.14 15.36 -12.46
CA SER A 137 -24.89 14.59 -11.45
C SER A 137 -25.04 15.34 -10.13
N SER A 138 -26.21 15.16 -9.48
CA SER A 138 -26.52 15.79 -8.19
C SER A 138 -25.69 15.20 -7.05
N ALA A 139 -25.59 15.92 -5.93
CA ALA A 139 -24.90 15.44 -4.73
C ALA A 139 -25.53 14.15 -4.17
N GLU A 140 -26.82 13.94 -4.40
CA GLU A 140 -27.55 12.74 -3.95
C GLU A 140 -27.14 11.48 -4.70
N GLU A 141 -26.96 11.58 -6.02
CA GLU A 141 -26.46 10.48 -6.86
C GLU A 141 -25.00 10.14 -6.57
N LYS A 142 -24.20 11.15 -6.19
CA LYS A 142 -22.79 11.00 -5.81
C LYS A 142 -22.62 10.39 -4.41
N GLN A 143 -23.55 10.65 -3.49
CA GLN A 143 -23.50 10.22 -2.10
C GLN A 143 -23.27 8.71 -1.89
N PRO A 144 -23.94 7.77 -2.60
CA PRO A 144 -23.67 6.35 -2.45
C PRO A 144 -22.25 5.97 -2.93
N TYR A 145 -21.74 6.63 -3.97
CA TYR A 145 -20.38 6.41 -4.48
C TYR A 145 -19.32 6.94 -3.50
N GLU A 146 -19.55 8.08 -2.88
CA GLU A 146 -18.69 8.62 -1.83
C GLU A 146 -18.66 7.73 -0.58
N LYS A 147 -19.82 7.24 -0.13
CA LYS A 147 -19.92 6.29 0.99
C LYS A 147 -19.20 4.97 0.68
N LYS A 148 -19.34 4.44 -0.54
CA LYS A 148 -18.62 3.23 -1.00
C LYS A 148 -17.10 3.47 -1.04
N ALA A 149 -16.66 4.62 -1.59
CA ALA A 149 -15.25 5.00 -1.63
C ALA A 149 -14.65 5.14 -0.22
N ALA A 150 -15.36 5.79 0.71
CA ALA A 150 -14.93 5.96 2.09
C ALA A 150 -14.72 4.61 2.81
N LYS A 151 -15.67 3.67 2.69
CA LYS A 151 -15.53 2.32 3.27
C LYS A 151 -14.36 1.53 2.70
N LEU A 152 -14.12 1.64 1.39
CA LEU A 152 -13.01 0.95 0.74
C LEU A 152 -11.66 1.58 1.09
N LYS A 153 -11.62 2.92 1.25
CA LYS A 153 -10.46 3.64 1.75
C LYS A 153 -10.07 3.16 3.15
N GLU A 154 -11.03 3.05 4.07
CA GLU A 154 -10.77 2.56 5.43
C GLU A 154 -10.16 1.16 5.45
N LYS A 155 -10.65 0.25 4.60
CA LYS A 155 -10.08 -1.09 4.45
C LYS A 155 -8.63 -1.06 3.93
N TYR A 156 -8.36 -0.22 2.93
CA TYR A 156 -7.02 -0.08 2.37
C TYR A 156 -6.06 0.55 3.38
N ASP A 157 -6.50 1.57 4.12
CA ASP A 157 -5.69 2.21 5.17
C ASP A 157 -5.31 1.19 6.24
N LYS A 158 -6.23 0.30 6.65
CA LYS A 158 -5.93 -0.82 7.56
C LYS A 158 -4.89 -1.79 6.99
N VAL A 159 -4.99 -2.18 5.72
CA VAL A 159 -4.01 -3.05 5.06
C VAL A 159 -2.64 -2.38 4.95
N ILE A 160 -2.59 -1.10 4.64
CA ILE A 160 -1.33 -0.35 4.59
C ILE A 160 -0.71 -0.23 5.98
N ILE A 161 -1.50 0.07 7.01
CA ILE A 161 -1.02 0.12 8.39
C ILE A 161 -0.49 -1.25 8.82
N GLN A 162 -1.20 -2.34 8.49
CA GLN A 162 -0.77 -3.70 8.78
C GLN A 162 0.57 -4.03 8.09
N ASN A 163 0.68 -3.78 6.80
CA ASN A 163 1.91 -4.05 6.05
C ASN A 163 3.07 -3.14 6.51
N ASP A 164 2.81 -1.88 6.87
CA ASP A 164 3.82 -0.97 7.41
C ASP A 164 4.32 -1.44 8.80
N MET A 165 3.43 -1.99 9.63
CA MET A 165 3.84 -2.65 10.88
C MET A 165 4.71 -3.88 10.62
N GLU A 166 4.39 -4.70 9.62
CA GLU A 166 5.17 -5.87 9.24
C GLU A 166 6.56 -5.49 8.73
N VAL A 167 6.68 -4.49 7.86
CA VAL A 167 7.98 -4.00 7.38
C VAL A 167 8.81 -3.42 8.52
N LYS A 168 8.21 -2.62 9.42
CA LYS A 168 8.91 -2.12 10.61
C LYS A 168 9.35 -3.23 11.56
N LEU A 169 8.58 -4.31 11.65
CA LEU A 169 8.93 -5.47 12.44
C LEU A 169 10.13 -6.21 11.83
N VAL A 170 10.15 -6.41 10.51
CA VAL A 170 11.29 -7.01 9.80
C VAL A 170 12.54 -6.14 9.95
N ASP A 171 12.44 -4.83 9.76
CA ASP A 171 13.53 -3.87 9.99
C ASP A 171 14.04 -3.92 11.44
N LEU A 172 13.14 -4.09 12.42
CA LEU A 172 13.50 -4.19 13.83
C LEU A 172 14.20 -5.52 14.11
N ILE A 173 13.71 -6.63 13.55
CA ILE A 173 14.33 -7.95 13.65
C ILE A 173 15.73 -7.94 13.03
N GLU A 174 15.89 -7.35 11.85
CA GLU A 174 17.19 -7.24 11.17
C GLU A 174 18.17 -6.37 11.97
N LYS A 175 17.70 -5.27 12.57
CA LYS A 175 18.51 -4.45 13.48
C LYS A 175 18.86 -5.20 14.76
N CYS A 176 17.94 -5.96 15.36
CA CYS A 176 18.22 -6.79 16.53
C CYS A 176 19.23 -7.89 16.19
N TYR A 177 19.15 -8.50 15.02
CA TYR A 177 20.10 -9.52 14.55
C TYR A 177 21.48 -8.92 14.26
N CYS A 178 21.55 -7.73 13.66
CA CYS A 178 22.81 -6.99 13.48
C CYS A 178 23.43 -6.57 14.83
N LEU A 179 22.61 -6.12 15.79
CA LEU A 179 23.08 -5.76 17.13
C LEU A 179 23.57 -6.98 17.92
N TRP A 180 22.90 -8.13 17.75
CA TRP A 180 23.35 -9.43 18.27
C TRP A 180 24.69 -9.85 17.64
N SER A 181 24.86 -9.65 16.33
CA SER A 181 26.08 -9.97 15.59
C SER A 181 27.28 -9.07 15.91
N MET A 182 27.10 -7.93 16.60
CA MET A 182 28.19 -7.00 16.96
C MET A 182 28.61 -7.03 18.44
N GLU A 183 28.17 -8.04 19.20
CA GLU A 183 28.66 -8.38 20.54
C GLU A 183 28.92 -7.18 21.47
N LYS A 184 27.86 -6.64 22.07
CA LYS A 184 27.95 -5.89 23.34
C LYS A 184 26.94 -6.41 24.36
N SER A 185 27.44 -7.27 25.25
CA SER A 185 26.81 -7.80 26.47
C SER A 185 25.52 -8.63 26.28
N PRO A 186 25.53 -9.94 26.66
CA PRO A 186 24.35 -10.80 26.70
C PRO A 186 23.17 -10.25 27.53
N SER A 187 23.45 -9.36 28.48
CA SER A 187 22.45 -8.76 29.38
C SER A 187 21.50 -7.76 28.70
N LEU A 188 21.96 -7.03 27.69
CA LEU A 188 21.15 -6.09 26.91
C LEU A 188 20.28 -6.82 25.88
N CYS A 189 20.82 -7.88 25.29
CA CYS A 189 20.10 -8.73 24.34
C CYS A 189 18.95 -9.48 25.03
N TYR A 190 19.15 -9.97 26.27
CA TYR A 190 18.08 -10.59 27.07
C TYR A 190 17.00 -9.58 27.49
N ARG A 191 17.36 -8.34 27.83
CA ARG A 191 16.38 -7.28 28.14
C ARG A 191 15.58 -6.84 26.92
N ILE A 192 16.20 -6.75 25.74
CA ILE A 192 15.50 -6.44 24.49
C ILE A 192 14.61 -7.61 24.07
N LEU A 193 15.09 -8.86 24.14
CA LEU A 193 14.29 -10.07 23.91
C LEU A 193 13.11 -10.19 24.89
N LEU A 194 13.30 -9.86 26.17
CA LEU A 194 12.23 -9.83 27.16
C LEU A 194 11.23 -8.69 26.87
N LEU A 195 11.69 -7.51 26.46
CA LEU A 195 10.80 -6.40 26.07
C LEU A 195 10.04 -6.69 24.77
N THR A 196 10.64 -7.38 23.80
CA THR A 196 9.96 -7.86 22.58
C THR A 196 9.02 -9.03 22.88
N ALA A 197 9.40 -9.95 23.77
CA ALA A 197 8.55 -11.04 24.25
C ALA A 197 7.37 -10.55 25.11
N GLN A 198 7.54 -9.48 25.90
CA GLN A 198 6.46 -8.79 26.61
C GLN A 198 5.46 -8.17 25.61
N ARG A 199 5.96 -7.67 24.48
CA ARG A 199 5.17 -7.10 23.38
C ARG A 199 4.47 -8.17 22.55
N GLU A 200 5.13 -9.30 22.30
CA GLU A 200 4.53 -10.49 21.66
C GLU A 200 3.45 -11.10 22.54
N LYS A 201 3.64 -11.17 23.86
CA LYS A 201 2.60 -11.60 24.80
C LYS A 201 1.41 -10.64 24.81
N TRP A 202 1.64 -9.32 24.74
CA TRP A 202 0.55 -8.33 24.62
C TRP A 202 -0.21 -8.47 23.28
N ILE A 203 0.49 -8.67 22.16
CA ILE A 203 -0.13 -8.90 20.85
C ILE A 203 -0.87 -10.25 20.82
N GLN A 204 -0.29 -11.31 21.39
CA GLN A 204 -0.93 -12.62 21.51
C GLN A 204 -2.15 -12.56 22.44
N ASP A 205 -2.09 -11.82 23.55
CA ASP A 205 -3.23 -11.60 24.46
C ASP A 205 -4.33 -10.79 23.77
N GLN A 206 -4.00 -9.77 22.98
CA GLN A 206 -4.97 -9.04 22.16
C GLN A 206 -5.59 -9.92 21.07
N LEU A 207 -4.79 -10.77 20.41
CA LEU A 207 -5.28 -11.75 19.43
C LEU A 207 -6.15 -12.82 20.10
N LEU A 208 -5.80 -13.27 21.30
CA LEU A 208 -6.58 -14.25 22.07
C LEU A 208 -7.90 -13.63 22.55
N GLN A 209 -7.90 -12.39 23.02
CA GLN A 209 -9.12 -11.64 23.36
C GLN A 209 -10.02 -11.47 22.13
N LEU A 210 -9.45 -11.10 20.98
CA LEU A 210 -10.19 -11.01 19.71
C LEU A 210 -10.74 -12.38 19.27
N MET A 211 -9.97 -13.46 19.42
CA MET A 211 -10.42 -14.82 19.10
C MET A 211 -11.55 -15.27 20.04
N MET A 212 -11.43 -15.04 21.35
CA MET A 212 -12.48 -15.34 22.33
C MET A 212 -13.76 -14.53 22.04
N MET A 213 -13.64 -13.24 21.71
CA MET A 213 -14.77 -12.40 21.31
C MET A 213 -15.41 -12.88 20.00
N MET A 214 -14.62 -13.32 19.02
CA MET A 214 -15.16 -13.91 17.79
C MET A 214 -15.88 -15.24 18.05
N MET A 215 -15.36 -16.07 18.96
CA MET A 215 -16.00 -17.32 19.36
C MET A 215 -17.30 -17.10 20.12
N THR A 216 -17.36 -16.12 21.04
CA THR A 216 -18.59 -15.76 21.75
C THR A 216 -19.64 -15.17 20.80
N MET A 217 -19.22 -14.33 19.84
CA MET A 217 -20.08 -13.80 18.78
C MET A 217 -20.62 -14.89 17.86
N LYS A 218 -19.79 -15.88 17.46
CA LYS A 218 -20.24 -17.06 16.70
C LYS A 218 -21.24 -17.91 17.51
N LYS A 219 -20.99 -18.13 18.81
CA LYS A 219 -21.89 -18.86 19.71
C LYS A 219 -23.23 -18.13 19.87
N LYS A 220 -23.21 -16.80 20.02
CA LYS A 220 -24.40 -15.95 20.06
C LYS A 220 -25.19 -16.02 18.74
N ARG A 221 -24.53 -15.93 17.58
CA ARG A 221 -25.17 -16.12 16.27
C ARG A 221 -25.78 -17.51 16.09
N ARG A 222 -25.13 -18.58 16.58
CA ARG A 222 -25.68 -19.95 16.54
C ARG A 222 -26.92 -20.07 17.42
N LYS A 223 -26.89 -19.50 18.64
CA LYS A 223 -28.06 -19.46 19.53
C LYS A 223 -29.21 -18.66 18.91
N GLU A 224 -28.92 -17.54 18.27
CA GLU A 224 -29.93 -16.70 17.63
C GLU A 224 -30.53 -17.37 16.38
N LYS A 225 -29.70 -18.08 15.59
CA LYS A 225 -30.19 -18.93 14.49
C LYS A 225 -31.08 -20.06 15.00
N LYS A 226 -30.72 -20.73 16.10
CA LYS A 226 -31.57 -21.75 16.73
C LYS A 226 -32.86 -21.15 17.27
N LYS A 227 -32.82 -20.00 17.94
CA LYS A 227 -34.01 -19.28 18.41
C LYS A 227 -34.92 -18.85 17.25
N ARG A 228 -34.38 -18.35 16.14
CA ARG A 228 -35.14 -18.03 14.92
C ARG A 228 -35.76 -19.27 14.29
N LYS A 229 -35.02 -20.38 14.20
CA LYS A 229 -35.56 -21.66 13.70
C LYS A 229 -36.68 -22.18 14.60
N MET A 230 -36.52 -22.08 15.92
CA MET A 230 -37.55 -22.44 16.90
C MET A 230 -38.79 -21.55 16.78
N ARG A 231 -38.63 -20.22 16.65
CA ARG A 231 -39.75 -19.30 16.42
C ARG A 231 -40.47 -19.59 15.10
N MET A 232 -39.74 -19.90 14.04
CA MET A 232 -40.31 -20.29 12.75
C MET A 232 -41.09 -21.61 12.86
N MET A 233 -40.57 -22.60 13.60
CA MET A 233 -41.28 -23.85 13.89
C MET A 233 -42.54 -23.63 14.76
N MET A 234 -42.47 -22.76 15.76
CA MET A 234 -43.64 -22.45 16.60
C MET A 234 -44.71 -21.64 15.84
N MET A 235 -44.31 -20.76 14.90
CA MET A 235 -45.25 -20.10 13.99
C MET A 235 -45.89 -21.07 12.99
N SER A 236 -45.20 -22.14 12.57
CA SER A 236 -45.80 -23.20 11.75
C SER A 236 -46.71 -24.13 12.55
N SER A 237 -46.47 -24.33 13.84
CA SER A 237 -47.33 -25.14 14.71
C SER A 237 -48.60 -24.41 15.16
N SER A 238 -48.57 -23.07 15.25
CA SER A 238 -49.76 -22.26 15.53
C SER A 238 -50.71 -22.12 14.31
N LEU A 239 -50.36 -22.68 13.16
CA LEU A 239 -51.21 -22.79 11.97
C LEU A 239 -51.87 -24.18 11.85
N GLY A 240 -51.72 -25.03 12.84
CA GLY A 240 -52.50 -26.26 12.98
C GLY A 240 -53.39 -26.14 14.20
N ASP A 241 -54.58 -25.56 14.02
CA ASP A 241 -55.83 -26.09 14.57
C ASP A 241 -57.02 -25.29 13.99
N GLY A 242 -57.64 -25.90 12.98
CA GLY A 242 -59.05 -25.71 12.62
C GLY A 242 -59.49 -24.33 12.15
N THR A 243 -59.49 -24.08 10.84
CA THR A 243 -60.72 -24.09 10.03
C THR A 243 -60.44 -23.69 8.58
N CYS A 244 -61.32 -24.21 7.73
CA CYS A 244 -61.24 -24.33 6.30
C CYS A 244 -61.28 -22.98 5.57
N SER A 245 -60.51 -22.91 4.48
CA SER A 245 -60.79 -22.17 3.23
C SER A 245 -60.64 -20.64 3.20
N PHE A 246 -60.21 -20.20 2.00
CA PHE A 246 -60.01 -18.82 1.52
C PHE A 246 -58.82 -18.06 2.14
N VAL A 247 -57.88 -17.45 1.40
CA VAL A 247 -57.72 -17.19 -0.03
C VAL A 247 -56.29 -16.64 -0.17
N TYR A 248 -55.53 -17.18 -1.13
CA TYR A 248 -54.37 -16.55 -1.81
C TYR A 248 -53.12 -16.26 -0.94
N ALA A 249 -51.88 -16.35 -1.41
CA ALA A 249 -51.41 -16.21 -2.78
C ALA A 249 -49.96 -16.73 -2.88
N ILE A 250 -49.68 -17.43 -3.99
CA ILE A 250 -48.46 -17.29 -4.80
C ILE A 250 -47.16 -17.92 -4.21
N TYR A 251 -47.01 -19.24 -4.45
CA TYR A 251 -45.92 -19.98 -5.15
C TYR A 251 -44.50 -19.37 -5.32
N PRO A 252 -43.46 -20.10 -5.82
CA PRO A 252 -43.17 -21.55 -5.88
C PRO A 252 -41.70 -21.90 -5.49
N TYR A 253 -41.38 -23.18 -5.24
CA TYR A 253 -40.17 -23.93 -5.69
C TYR A 253 -39.89 -25.10 -4.75
N ILE A 254 -39.75 -26.34 -5.25
CA ILE A 254 -38.51 -27.15 -5.31
C ILE A 254 -38.89 -28.53 -5.93
N SER A 255 -37.95 -29.06 -6.74
CA SER A 255 -37.74 -30.48 -7.14
C SER A 255 -38.04 -30.73 -8.62
N ILE A 256 -37.05 -30.70 -9.53
CA ILE A 256 -35.95 -31.68 -9.72
C ILE A 256 -36.48 -33.12 -9.78
N HIS A 257 -36.60 -33.69 -10.98
CA HIS A 257 -35.77 -34.81 -11.47
C HIS A 257 -36.36 -35.47 -12.73
N HIS A 258 -35.44 -35.82 -13.65
CA HIS A 258 -35.47 -36.84 -14.72
C HIS A 258 -35.12 -36.20 -16.06
N LEU A 259 -34.28 -36.75 -16.93
CA LEU A 259 -33.35 -37.87 -16.95
C LEU A 259 -32.61 -37.68 -18.30
N GLU A 260 -31.39 -38.21 -18.39
CA GLU A 260 -30.72 -38.61 -19.63
C GLU A 260 -30.22 -37.56 -20.67
N LYS A 261 -28.90 -37.65 -20.90
CA LYS A 261 -28.12 -37.24 -22.10
C LYS A 261 -28.71 -37.89 -23.38
N PRO A 262 -28.41 -37.49 -24.66
CA PRO A 262 -27.04 -37.18 -25.09
C PRO A 262 -26.80 -36.33 -26.38
N LYS A 263 -25.48 -36.20 -26.65
CA LYS A 263 -24.76 -36.02 -27.94
C LYS A 263 -24.44 -34.62 -28.48
N SER A 264 -23.20 -34.59 -28.97
CA SER A 264 -22.50 -33.63 -29.81
C SER A 264 -23.23 -33.38 -31.13
N ASP A 265 -23.10 -32.16 -31.67
CA ASP A 265 -22.09 -31.81 -32.68
C ASP A 265 -21.79 -30.30 -32.60
#